data_AF-A0A4R2CGP8-F1
#
_entry.id   AF-A0A4R2CGP8-F1
#
_cell.length_a   1.000
_cell.length_b   1.000
_cell.length_c   1.000
_cell.angle_alpha   90.00
_cell.angle_beta   90.00
_cell.angle_gamma   90.00
#
_symmetry.space_group_name_H-M   'P 1'
#
loop_
_entity.id
_entity.type
_entity.pdbx_description
1 polymer ?
#
loop_
_entity_poly.entity_id
_entity_poly.type
_entity_poly.pdbx_seq_one_letter_code
_entity_poly.pdbx_strand_id
1 'polypeptide(L)'
;MDLRKVDEVAVSPQSEDRVLIWWRQAGGWSSFAYVDEDSGWVDPGDVLWWLLSQGARLELVRPALSAAYPAFDVDAEVDRVTMPDRAEKRAKDEQRRRDARAEFMRARRQR
;
A
#
# COMPACT_ATOMS: atom_id res chain seq x y z
N MET A 1 -19.38 4.01 -6.16
CA MET A 1 -19.52 3.48 -4.78
C MET A 1 -19.10 4.59 -3.82
N ASP A 2 -19.68 4.70 -2.63
CA ASP A 2 -19.29 5.74 -1.66
C ASP A 2 -18.82 5.09 -0.35
N LEU A 3 -17.54 5.24 -0.02
CA LEU A 3 -16.91 4.65 1.15
C LEU A 3 -16.77 5.63 2.33
N ARG A 4 -17.33 6.85 2.23
CA ARG A 4 -17.20 7.86 3.29
C ARG A 4 -17.84 7.46 4.62
N LYS A 5 -18.87 6.61 4.58
CA LYS A 5 -19.63 6.11 5.75
C LYS A 5 -19.23 4.70 6.16
N VAL A 6 -18.10 4.21 5.68
CA VAL A 6 -17.60 2.88 5.99
C VAL A 6 -16.90 2.89 7.34
N ASP A 7 -17.15 1.83 8.10
CA ASP A 7 -16.55 1.62 9.42
C ASP A 7 -15.34 0.70 9.36
N GLU A 8 -15.23 -0.13 8.31
CA GLU A 8 -14.19 -1.14 8.17
C GLU A 8 -13.92 -1.48 6.71
N VAL A 9 -12.64 -1.69 6.38
CA VAL A 9 -12.17 -2.11 5.06
C VAL A 9 -11.30 -3.35 5.25
N ALA A 10 -11.47 -4.34 4.39
CA ALA A 10 -10.58 -5.50 4.30
C ALA A 10 -10.11 -5.67 2.85
N VAL A 11 -8.84 -6.03 2.70
CA VAL A 11 -8.21 -6.27 1.40
C VAL A 11 -7.60 -7.67 1.44
N SER A 12 -7.87 -8.51 0.46
CA SER A 12 -7.28 -9.85 0.35
C SER A 12 -6.82 -10.10 -1.08
N PRO A 13 -5.50 -10.16 -1.32
CA PRO A 13 -4.95 -10.63 -2.58
C PRO A 13 -5.39 -12.08 -2.80
N GLN A 14 -5.93 -12.38 -3.98
CA GLN A 14 -6.37 -13.73 -4.35
C GLN A 14 -5.36 -14.40 -5.28
N SER A 15 -4.80 -13.62 -6.19
CA SER A 15 -3.71 -13.97 -7.11
C SER A 15 -2.87 -12.72 -7.36
N GLU A 16 -1.83 -12.84 -8.20
CA GLU A 16 -0.99 -11.70 -8.57
C GLU A 16 -1.81 -10.60 -9.25
N ASP A 17 -2.67 -10.97 -10.18
CA ASP A 17 -3.51 -10.07 -10.98
C ASP A 17 -4.86 -9.71 -10.33
N ARG A 18 -5.17 -10.23 -9.13
CA ARG A 18 -6.50 -10.05 -8.51
C ARG A 18 -6.46 -9.80 -7.02
N VAL A 19 -7.24 -8.80 -6.60
CA VAL A 19 -7.52 -8.51 -5.20
C VAL A 19 -9.01 -8.37 -4.94
N LEU A 20 -9.46 -8.91 -3.81
CA LEU A 20 -10.80 -8.69 -3.29
C LEU A 20 -10.76 -7.61 -2.22
N ILE A 21 -11.67 -6.66 -2.34
CA ILE A 21 -11.84 -5.55 -1.42
C ILE A 21 -13.23 -5.68 -0.81
N TRP A 22 -13.31 -5.70 0.51
CA TRP A 22 -14.57 -5.66 1.25
C TRP A 22 -14.67 -4.41 2.09
N TRP A 23 -15.90 -3.95 2.31
CA TRP A 23 -16.18 -2.87 3.23
C TRP A 23 -17.47 -3.14 4.01
N ARG A 24 -17.51 -2.64 5.25
CA ARG A 24 -18.66 -2.76 6.15
C ARG A 24 -19.40 -1.44 6.28
N GLN A 25 -20.72 -1.48 6.11
CA GLN A 25 -21.65 -0.37 6.36
C GLN A 25 -22.79 -0.85 7.25
N ALA A 26 -23.69 0.06 7.66
CA ALA A 26 -24.84 -0.25 8.51
C ALA A 26 -25.75 -1.40 7.97
N GLY A 27 -25.68 -1.70 6.66
CA GLY A 27 -26.41 -2.79 6.01
C GLY A 27 -25.66 -4.12 5.88
N GLY A 28 -24.41 -4.20 6.35
CA GLY A 28 -23.57 -5.41 6.26
C GLY A 28 -22.30 -5.22 5.42
N TRP A 29 -21.73 -6.34 5.00
CA TRP A 29 -20.53 -6.38 4.17
C TRP A 29 -20.89 -6.30 2.69
N SER A 30 -20.08 -5.58 1.94
CA SER A 30 -20.12 -5.52 0.47
C SER A 30 -18.71 -5.76 -0.07
N SER A 31 -18.61 -6.17 -1.33
CA SER A 31 -17.33 -6.52 -1.94
C SER A 31 -17.18 -6.00 -3.36
N PHE A 32 -15.93 -5.85 -3.77
CA PHE A 32 -15.50 -5.50 -5.12
C PHE A 32 -14.26 -6.31 -5.46
N ALA A 33 -14.20 -6.86 -6.67
CA ALA A 33 -13.03 -7.54 -7.18
C ALA A 33 -12.31 -6.60 -8.14
N TYR A 34 -11.05 -6.28 -7.85
CA TYR A 34 -10.17 -5.60 -8.77
C TYR A 34 -9.28 -6.64 -9.46
N VAL A 35 -9.22 -6.56 -10.79
CA VAL A 35 -8.40 -7.41 -11.65
C VAL A 35 -7.64 -6.49 -12.59
N ASP A 36 -6.32 -6.62 -12.63
CA ASP A 36 -5.47 -5.94 -13.62
C ASP A 36 -5.16 -6.91 -14.76
N GLU A 37 -5.96 -6.82 -15.83
CA GLU A 37 -5.83 -7.66 -17.01
C GLU A 37 -4.70 -7.21 -17.94
N ASP A 38 -4.20 -5.98 -17.79
CA ASP A 38 -3.23 -5.38 -18.70
C ASP A 38 -1.79 -5.70 -18.28
N SER A 39 -1.48 -5.50 -17.00
CA SER A 39 -0.14 -5.72 -16.46
C SER A 39 0.08 -7.14 -15.93
N GLY A 40 -1.01 -7.83 -15.58
CA GLY A 40 -0.99 -9.14 -14.93
C GLY A 40 -0.55 -9.11 -13.46
N TRP A 41 -0.41 -7.92 -12.85
CA TRP A 41 -0.09 -7.79 -11.43
C TRP A 41 -0.78 -6.56 -10.81
N VAL A 42 -1.46 -6.76 -9.68
CA VAL A 42 -2.08 -5.67 -8.92
C VAL A 42 -1.01 -4.85 -8.20
N ASP A 43 -0.90 -3.57 -8.56
CA ASP A 43 -0.14 -2.58 -7.79
C ASP A 43 -0.93 -2.17 -6.52
N PRO A 44 -0.39 -2.39 -5.30
CA PRO A 44 -1.03 -1.95 -4.06
C PRO A 44 -1.24 -0.43 -3.99
N GLY A 45 -0.43 0.37 -4.70
CA GLY A 45 -0.61 1.81 -4.85
C GLY A 45 -1.89 2.16 -5.58
N ASP A 46 -2.23 1.44 -6.65
CA ASP A 46 -3.48 1.66 -7.39
C ASP A 46 -4.69 1.32 -6.52
N VAL A 47 -4.60 0.23 -5.74
CA VAL A 47 -5.64 -0.15 -4.77
C VAL A 47 -5.83 0.94 -3.71
N LEU A 48 -4.73 1.48 -3.17
CA LEU A 48 -4.74 2.60 -2.22
C LEU A 48 -5.46 3.82 -2.80
N TRP A 49 -5.02 4.29 -3.96
CA TRP A 49 -5.56 5.50 -4.57
C TRP A 49 -7.02 5.31 -5.01
N TRP A 50 -7.38 4.12 -5.48
CA TRP A 50 -8.76 3.77 -5.76
C TRP A 50 -9.62 3.87 -4.49
N LEU A 51 -9.23 3.24 -3.38
CA LEU A 51 -9.96 3.30 -2.10
C LEU A 51 -10.16 4.74 -1.61
N LEU A 52 -9.09 5.55 -1.65
CA LEU A 52 -9.14 6.96 -1.27
C LEU A 52 -10.03 7.78 -2.22
N SER A 53 -10.01 7.50 -3.52
CA SER A 53 -10.89 8.17 -4.51
C SER A 53 -12.38 7.92 -4.26
N GLN A 54 -12.72 6.74 -3.72
CA GLN A 54 -14.09 6.40 -3.33
C GLN A 54 -14.49 7.00 -1.96
N GLY A 55 -13.58 7.75 -1.32
CA GLY A 55 -13.82 8.44 -0.06
C GLY A 55 -13.54 7.61 1.19
N ALA A 56 -12.83 6.49 1.08
CA ALA A 56 -12.39 5.74 2.26
C ALA A 56 -11.42 6.58 3.11
N ARG A 57 -11.52 6.43 4.43
CA ARG A 57 -10.60 7.10 5.37
C ARG A 57 -9.26 6.38 5.39
N LEU A 58 -8.16 7.12 5.30
CA LEU A 58 -6.81 6.55 5.32
C LEU A 58 -6.56 5.68 6.57
N GLU A 59 -7.12 6.04 7.72
CA GLU A 59 -7.05 5.27 8.97
C GLU A 59 -7.62 3.85 8.86
N LEU A 60 -8.60 3.62 7.97
CA LEU A 60 -9.16 2.30 7.70
C LEU A 60 -8.38 1.57 6.61
N VAL A 61 -7.93 2.31 5.59
CA VAL A 61 -7.21 1.74 4.45
C VAL A 61 -5.81 1.26 4.84
N ARG A 62 -5.10 2.05 5.66
CA ARG A 62 -3.72 1.76 6.09
C ARG A 62 -3.57 0.37 6.73
N PRO A 63 -4.32 -0.01 7.78
CA PRO A 63 -4.18 -1.33 8.38
C PRO A 63 -4.59 -2.45 7.41
N ALA A 64 -5.60 -2.23 6.57
CA ALA A 64 -6.05 -3.22 5.60
C ALA A 64 -4.97 -3.53 4.55
N LEU A 65 -4.36 -2.50 3.97
CA LEU A 65 -3.28 -2.66 2.99
C LEU A 65 -1.99 -3.17 3.62
N SER A 66 -1.64 -2.73 4.83
CA SER A 66 -0.45 -3.22 5.52
C SER A 66 -0.55 -4.71 5.84
N ALA A 67 -1.75 -5.21 6.14
CA ALA A 67 -2.01 -6.63 6.34
C ALA A 67 -1.96 -7.42 5.02
N ALA A 68 -2.55 -6.89 3.95
CA ALA A 68 -2.59 -7.53 2.64
C ALA A 68 -1.22 -7.55 1.93
N TYR A 69 -0.45 -6.48 2.08
CA TYR A 69 0.83 -6.25 1.41
C TYR A 69 1.89 -5.75 2.41
N PRO A 70 2.49 -6.64 3.21
CA PRO A 70 3.41 -6.23 4.28
C PRO A 70 4.67 -5.48 3.82
N ALA A 71 5.05 -5.63 2.54
CA ALA A 71 6.18 -4.94 1.94
C ALA A 71 5.83 -3.54 1.38
N PHE A 72 4.54 -3.19 1.31
CA PHE A 72 4.06 -1.92 0.78
C PHE A 72 3.91 -0.90 1.90
N ASP A 73 4.69 0.18 1.85
CA ASP A 73 4.62 1.28 2.80
C ASP A 73 3.58 2.31 2.35
N VAL A 74 2.36 2.18 2.89
CA VAL A 74 1.22 3.08 2.62
C VAL A 74 1.59 4.54 2.89
N ASP A 75 2.34 4.81 3.95
CA ASP A 75 2.65 6.19 4.35
C ASP A 75 3.71 6.79 3.43
N ALA A 76 4.70 6.00 3.02
CA ALA A 76 5.66 6.43 2.01
C ALA A 76 4.96 6.75 0.67
N GLU A 77 3.98 5.94 0.26
CA GLU A 77 3.24 6.17 -0.99
C GLU A 77 2.35 7.42 -0.92
N VAL A 78 1.63 7.63 0.19
CA VAL A 78 0.86 8.86 0.41
C VAL A 78 1.77 10.08 0.43
N ASP A 79 2.89 10.02 1.15
CA ASP A 79 3.87 11.11 1.21
C ASP A 79 4.46 11.40 -0.18
N ARG A 80 4.74 10.38 -0.98
CA ARG A 80 5.25 10.52 -2.37
C ARG A 80 4.34 11.35 -3.25
N VAL A 81 3.03 11.11 -3.17
CA VAL A 81 2.06 11.77 -4.05
C VAL A 81 1.59 13.11 -3.48
N THR A 82 1.47 13.24 -2.16
CA THR A 82 0.90 14.45 -1.54
C THR A 82 1.94 15.45 -1.03
N MET A 83 3.17 14.99 -0.73
CA MET A 83 4.27 15.80 -0.19
C MET A 83 5.60 15.43 -0.85
N PRO A 84 5.77 15.74 -2.16
CA PRO A 84 6.92 15.28 -2.95
C PRO A 84 8.29 15.64 -2.33
N ASP A 85 8.40 16.79 -1.65
CA ASP A 85 9.62 17.23 -0.96
C ASP A 85 10.07 16.30 0.17
N ARG A 86 9.13 15.60 0.83
CA ARG A 86 9.42 14.63 1.92
C ARG A 86 9.80 13.26 1.38
N ALA A 87 9.25 12.87 0.24
CA ALA A 87 9.54 11.59 -0.38
C ALA A 87 10.96 11.53 -0.94
N GLU A 88 11.47 12.61 -1.53
CA GLU A 88 12.88 12.70 -1.91
C GLU A 88 13.82 12.52 -0.71
N LYS A 89 13.45 13.10 0.44
CA LYS A 89 14.25 13.00 1.67
C LYS A 89 14.28 11.56 2.21
N ARG A 90 13.14 10.86 2.21
CA ARG A 90 13.09 9.44 2.64
C ARG A 90 13.78 8.50 1.65
N ALA A 91 13.64 8.72 0.34
CA ALA A 91 14.36 7.94 -0.67
C ALA A 91 15.88 8.04 -0.48
N LYS A 92 16.39 9.25 -0.18
CA LYS A 92 17.81 9.46 0.16
C LYS A 92 18.22 8.75 1.46
N ASP A 93 17.37 8.73 2.48
CA ASP A 93 17.66 8.05 3.75
C ASP A 93 17.59 6.52 3.64
N GLU A 94 16.67 5.98 2.84
CA GLU A 94 16.57 4.55 2.53
C GLU A 94 17.79 4.09 1.71
N GLN A 95 18.22 4.89 0.73
CA GLN A 95 19.44 4.65 -0.02
C GLN A 95 20.67 4.63 0.89
N ARG A 96 20.81 5.60 1.79
CA ARG A 96 21.89 5.61 2.80
C ARG A 96 21.90 4.37 3.68
N ARG A 97 20.73 3.87 4.08
CA ARG A 97 20.63 2.63 4.88
C ARG A 97 21.03 1.39 4.07
N ARG A 98 20.65 1.31 2.81
CA ARG A 98 21.07 0.22 1.90
C ARG A 98 22.57 0.25 1.68
N ASP A 99 23.15 1.42 1.44
CA ASP A 99 24.58 1.59 1.21
C ASP A 99 25.38 1.24 2.47
N ALA A 100 24.95 1.71 3.65
CA ALA A 100 25.59 1.36 4.93
C ALA A 100 25.51 -0.15 5.23
N ARG A 101 24.39 -0.82 4.90
CA ARG A 101 24.25 -2.28 5.03
C ARG A 101 25.17 -3.02 4.06
N ALA A 102 25.28 -2.56 2.82
CA ALA A 102 26.17 -3.15 1.83
C ALA A 102 27.65 -3.02 2.24
N GLU A 103 28.04 -1.87 2.77
CA GLU A 103 29.39 -1.63 3.27
C GLU A 103 29.72 -2.49 4.50
N PHE A 104 28.81 -2.60 5.46
CA PHE A 104 28.94 -3.51 6.61
C PHE A 104 29.10 -4.98 6.18
N MET A 105 28.32 -5.44 5.19
CA MET A 105 28.42 -6.80 4.66
C MET A 105 29.73 -7.05 3.91
N ARG A 106 30.25 -6.04 3.18
CA ARG A 106 31.58 -6.11 2.54
C ARG A 106 32.70 -6.20 3.58
N ALA A 107 32.66 -5.36 4.62
CA ALA A 107 33.64 -5.37 5.71
C ALA A 107 33.64 -6.70 6.48
N ARG A 108 32.47 -7.31 6.66
CA ARG A 108 32.32 -8.63 7.31
C ARG A 108 32.87 -9.80 6.47
N ARG A 109 32.97 -9.67 5.14
CA ARG A 109 33.51 -10.71 4.24
C ARG A 109 35.04 -10.71 4.12
N GLN A 110 35.71 -9.66 4.60
CA GLN A 110 37.17 -9.51 4.54
C GLN A 110 37.88 -9.88 5.85
N ARG A 111 37.14 -10.40 6.84
CA ARG A 111 37.65 -11.06 8.04
C ARG A 111 37.39 -12.56 7.93
#